data_AF-A0A5D0I2Q0-F1
#
_entry.id   AF-A0A5D0I2Q0-F1
#
_cell.length_a   1.000
_cell.length_b   1.000
_cell.length_c   1.000
_cell.angle_alpha   90.00
_cell.angle_beta   90.00
_cell.angle_gamma   90.00
#
_symmetry.space_group_name_H-M   'P 1'
#
loop_
_entity.id
_entity.type
_entity.pdbx_description
1 polymer ?
#
loop_
_entity_poly.entity_id
_entity_poly.type
_entity_poly.pdbx_seq_one_letter_code
_entity_poly.pdbx_strand_id
1 'polypeptide(L)'
;HVCTRVLGIDVDFTTTIEKFIAHDSLKMSYTKQQLGNEFFIKSHEIMFEQGLSDISINVHEWENTKCFFYTGEKSAIPFDIFSAAFYLLSRYEEYLPHVKDEYGRFTATQSLA
;
A
#
# COMPACT_ATOMS: atom_id res chain seq x y z
N HIS A 1 1.65 15.34 9.66
CA HIS A 1 2.83 15.80 10.43
C HIS A 1 4.02 16.19 9.54
N VAL A 2 4.45 15.39 8.56
CA VAL A 2 5.60 15.77 7.70
C VAL A 2 5.24 16.96 6.79
N CYS A 3 4.25 16.82 5.91
CA CYS A 3 3.89 17.88 4.96
C CYS A 3 3.45 19.18 5.66
N THR A 4 2.46 19.10 6.56
CA THR A 4 1.90 20.29 7.21
C THR A 4 2.82 20.90 8.26
N ARG A 5 3.31 20.13 9.23
CA ARG A 5 4.07 20.68 10.39
C ARG A 5 5.55 20.88 10.09
N VAL A 6 6.19 19.99 9.34
CA VAL A 6 7.64 20.07 9.08
C VAL A 6 7.91 20.88 7.81
N LEU A 7 7.17 20.65 6.74
CA LEU A 7 7.38 21.33 5.45
C LEU A 7 6.52 22.59 5.27
N GLY A 8 5.51 22.81 6.12
CA GLY A 8 4.62 23.98 6.01
C GLY A 8 3.67 23.92 4.80
N ILE A 9 3.44 22.73 4.23
CA ILE A 9 2.59 22.52 3.06
C ILE A 9 1.21 22.10 3.52
N ASP A 10 0.20 22.88 3.18
CA ASP A 10 -1.20 22.53 3.41
C ASP A 10 -1.62 21.32 2.57
N VAL A 11 -2.33 20.39 3.20
CA VAL A 11 -2.77 19.14 2.57
C VAL A 11 -4.25 18.95 2.86
N ASP A 12 -5.01 18.71 1.79
CA ASP A 12 -6.42 18.35 1.86
C ASP A 12 -6.65 16.93 1.35
N PHE A 13 -7.72 16.30 1.86
CA PHE A 13 -8.15 14.97 1.46
C PHE A 13 -9.56 15.02 0.87
N THR A 14 -9.83 14.16 -0.10
CA THR A 14 -11.15 14.00 -0.70
C THR A 14 -11.33 12.57 -1.20
N THR A 15 -12.55 12.06 -1.07
CA THR A 15 -13.01 10.82 -1.74
C THR A 15 -13.94 11.12 -2.91
N THR A 16 -14.33 12.40 -3.09
CA THR A 16 -15.17 12.86 -4.20
C THR A 16 -14.30 13.09 -5.44
N ILE A 17 -14.60 12.34 -6.51
CA ILE A 17 -13.83 12.34 -7.76
C ILE A 17 -13.89 13.72 -8.42
N GLU A 18 -15.05 14.36 -8.44
CA GLU A 18 -15.24 15.67 -9.09
C GLU A 18 -14.37 16.75 -8.44
N LYS A 19 -14.31 16.76 -7.10
CA LYS A 19 -13.45 17.67 -6.34
C LYS A 19 -11.97 17.43 -6.63
N PHE A 20 -11.57 16.16 -6.79
CA PHE A 20 -10.20 15.79 -7.13
C PHE A 20 -9.83 16.23 -8.55
N ILE A 21 -10.69 15.97 -9.54
CA ILE A 21 -10.46 16.33 -10.93
C ILE A 21 -10.35 17.85 -11.08
N ALA A 22 -11.22 18.61 -10.42
CA ALA A 22 -11.24 20.09 -10.48
C ALA A 22 -10.09 20.78 -9.73
N HIS A 23 -9.24 20.04 -9.00
CA HIS A 23 -8.08 20.62 -8.33
C HIS A 23 -6.90 20.79 -9.31
N ASP A 24 -6.42 22.01 -9.50
CA ASP A 24 -5.44 22.35 -10.54
C ASP A 24 -3.97 22.35 -10.08
N SER A 25 -3.70 22.02 -8.81
CA SER A 25 -2.34 21.90 -8.28
C SER A 25 -1.90 20.43 -8.15
N LEU A 26 -0.72 20.21 -7.58
CA LEU A 26 -0.16 18.89 -7.32
C LEU A 26 -1.17 18.04 -6.53
N LYS A 27 -1.53 16.90 -7.09
CA LYS A 27 -2.45 15.95 -6.49
C LYS A 27 -1.98 14.52 -6.72
N MET A 28 -2.33 13.68 -5.76
CA MET A 28 -2.01 12.25 -5.75
C MET A 28 -3.31 11.48 -5.55
N SER A 29 -3.47 10.38 -6.29
CA SER A 29 -4.60 9.45 -6.13
C SER A 29 -4.10 8.08 -5.68
N TYR A 30 -4.91 7.43 -4.86
CA TYR A 30 -4.74 6.04 -4.48
C TYR A 30 -6.02 5.28 -4.82
N THR A 31 -6.08 4.71 -6.02
CA THR A 31 -7.32 4.20 -6.64
C THR A 31 -7.06 2.98 -7.53
N LYS A 32 -8.11 2.28 -7.99
CA LYS A 32 -7.97 1.14 -8.92
C LYS A 32 -7.57 1.58 -10.34
N GLN A 33 -7.97 2.78 -10.74
CA GLN A 33 -7.73 3.37 -12.07
C GLN A 33 -7.26 4.82 -11.93
N GLN A 34 -6.40 5.24 -12.85
CA GLN A 34 -5.91 6.60 -12.96
C GLN A 34 -7.05 7.56 -13.30
N LEU A 35 -7.07 8.73 -12.66
CA LEU A 35 -8.15 9.72 -12.77
C LEU A 35 -7.81 10.89 -13.71
N GLY A 36 -6.56 11.02 -14.14
CA GLY A 36 -6.08 12.08 -15.02
C GLY A 36 -4.55 12.08 -15.12
N ASN A 37 -3.94 13.26 -14.98
CA ASN A 37 -2.49 13.43 -14.98
C ASN A 37 -1.96 13.73 -13.57
N GLU A 38 -2.36 12.92 -12.60
CA GLU A 38 -1.93 13.00 -11.21
C GLU A 38 -0.77 12.05 -10.89
N PHE A 39 -0.17 12.21 -9.71
CA PHE A 39 0.69 11.17 -9.15
C PHE A 39 -0.17 9.97 -8.71
N PHE A 40 -0.32 9.00 -9.60
CA PHE A 40 -1.24 7.87 -9.42
C PHE A 40 -0.54 6.67 -8.78
N ILE A 41 -0.97 6.29 -7.57
CA ILE A 41 -0.65 4.98 -6.98
C ILE A 41 -1.84 4.04 -7.17
N LYS A 42 -1.62 2.91 -7.84
CA LYS A 42 -2.67 1.92 -8.00
C LYS A 42 -2.87 1.15 -6.70
N SER A 43 -4.12 1.04 -6.27
CA SER A 43 -4.49 0.36 -5.03
C SER A 43 -4.69 -1.15 -5.22
N HIS A 44 -4.14 -1.94 -4.31
CA HIS A 44 -4.37 -3.37 -4.20
C HIS A 44 -5.65 -3.68 -3.37
N GLU A 45 -6.26 -4.84 -3.58
CA GLU A 45 -7.59 -5.14 -3.05
C GLU A 45 -7.61 -5.36 -1.52
N ILE A 46 -6.51 -5.82 -0.94
CA ILE A 46 -6.33 -6.01 0.51
C ILE A 46 -6.74 -4.79 1.36
N MET A 47 -6.61 -3.58 0.82
CA MET A 47 -6.97 -2.35 1.54
C MET A 47 -8.49 -2.09 1.60
N PHE A 48 -9.29 -2.87 0.87
CA PHE A 48 -10.74 -2.71 0.76
C PHE A 48 -11.52 -3.98 1.10
N GLU A 49 -10.82 -5.07 1.41
CA GLU A 49 -11.43 -6.35 1.77
C GLU A 49 -11.93 -6.33 3.21
N GLN A 50 -13.01 -7.07 3.46
CA GLN A 50 -13.51 -7.32 4.80
C GLN A 50 -13.15 -8.74 5.22
N GLY A 51 -12.40 -8.86 6.32
CA GLY A 51 -11.90 -10.15 6.82
C GLY A 51 -10.47 -10.40 6.37
N LEU A 52 -10.08 -11.68 6.37
CA LEU A 52 -8.74 -12.11 5.99
C LEU A 52 -8.84 -12.95 4.72
N SER A 53 -8.21 -12.46 3.66
CA SER A 53 -7.97 -13.22 2.43
C SER A 53 -6.61 -13.90 2.50
N ASP A 54 -6.53 -15.10 1.93
CA ASP A 54 -5.25 -15.75 1.63
C ASP A 54 -4.60 -15.04 0.44
N ILE A 55 -3.40 -14.51 0.65
CA ILE A 55 -2.72 -13.63 -0.31
C ILE A 55 -1.34 -14.22 -0.59
N SER A 56 -1.10 -14.54 -1.86
CA SER A 56 0.23 -14.94 -2.33
C SER A 56 1.11 -13.71 -2.53
N ILE A 57 2.08 -13.54 -1.64
CA ILE A 57 3.04 -12.44 -1.72
C ILE A 57 4.21 -12.85 -2.61
N ASN A 58 4.34 -12.16 -3.75
CA ASN A 58 5.50 -12.27 -4.62
C ASN A 58 6.44 -11.10 -4.32
N VAL A 59 7.65 -11.40 -3.84
CA VAL A 59 8.68 -10.41 -3.56
C VAL A 59 9.50 -10.18 -4.82
N HIS A 60 9.63 -8.91 -5.19
CA HIS A 60 10.39 -8.44 -6.34
C HIS A 60 11.56 -7.59 -5.89
N GLU A 61 12.66 -7.63 -6.62
CA GLU A 61 13.71 -6.62 -6.52
C GLU A 61 13.20 -5.32 -7.16
N TRP A 62 13.34 -4.20 -6.45
CA TRP A 62 13.02 -2.87 -6.94
C TRP A 62 14.17 -1.93 -6.59
N GLU A 63 14.94 -1.56 -7.60
CA GLU A 63 16.17 -0.78 -7.43
C GLU A 63 17.12 -1.40 -6.39
N ASN A 64 17.37 -0.72 -5.28
CA ASN A 64 18.23 -1.17 -4.19
C ASN A 64 17.45 -1.79 -3.01
N THR A 65 16.15 -2.03 -3.18
CA THR A 65 15.27 -2.59 -2.15
C THR A 65 14.43 -3.75 -2.68
N LYS A 66 13.63 -4.35 -1.81
CA LYS A 66 12.62 -5.36 -2.16
C LYS A 66 11.24 -4.73 -2.04
N CYS A 67 10.35 -5.10 -2.94
CA CYS A 67 8.96 -4.67 -2.88
C CYS A 67 8.02 -5.83 -3.23
N PHE A 68 6.75 -5.69 -2.87
CA PHE A 68 5.69 -6.66 -3.12
C PHE A 68 4.38 -5.89 -3.31
N PHE A 69 3.28 -6.60 -3.61
CA PHE A 69 2.05 -6.01 -4.15
C PHE A 69 2.30 -5.26 -5.48
N TYR A 70 2.86 -5.96 -6.47
CA TYR A 70 3.04 -5.41 -7.80
C TYR A 70 1.69 -5.07 -8.44
N THR A 71 1.55 -3.83 -8.92
CA THR A 71 0.30 -3.31 -9.50
C THR A 71 0.40 -2.98 -10.99
N GLY A 72 1.58 -3.14 -11.59
CA GLY A 72 1.86 -2.85 -13.00
C GLY A 72 2.53 -1.48 -13.21
N GLU A 73 3.04 -1.26 -14.42
CA GLU A 73 3.81 -0.06 -14.81
C GLU A 73 2.96 1.20 -15.05
N LYS A 74 1.63 1.09 -15.03
CA LYS A 74 0.72 2.24 -15.25
C LYS A 74 0.65 3.19 -14.07
N SER A 75 1.20 2.80 -12.93
CA SER A 75 1.25 3.61 -11.72
C SER A 75 2.59 4.33 -11.63
N ALA A 76 2.63 5.48 -10.97
CA ALA A 76 3.87 6.23 -10.73
C ALA A 76 4.93 5.39 -10.00
N ILE A 77 4.50 4.41 -9.20
CA ILE A 77 5.33 3.38 -8.59
C ILE A 77 4.73 2.03 -8.98
N PRO A 78 5.53 1.05 -9.43
CA PRO A 78 4.99 -0.24 -9.91
C PRO A 78 4.36 -1.12 -8.81
N PHE A 79 4.43 -0.69 -7.54
CA PHE A 79 3.97 -1.42 -6.37
C PHE A 79 3.03 -0.57 -5.54
N ASP A 80 2.08 -1.23 -4.87
CA ASP A 80 1.28 -0.60 -3.84
C ASP A 80 2.02 -0.57 -2.50
N ILE A 81 2.75 0.53 -2.28
CA ILE A 81 3.52 0.77 -1.06
C ILE A 81 2.64 0.86 0.20
N PHE A 82 1.36 1.24 0.07
CA PHE A 82 0.46 1.34 1.21
C PHE A 82 -0.04 -0.04 1.64
N SER A 83 -0.35 -0.91 0.69
CA SER A 83 -0.63 -2.32 0.97
C SER A 83 0.57 -3.03 1.57
N ALA A 84 1.78 -2.78 1.05
CA ALA A 84 3.01 -3.33 1.62
C ALA A 84 3.21 -2.90 3.07
N ALA A 85 3.05 -1.59 3.34
CA ALA A 85 3.15 -1.06 4.70
C ALA A 85 2.06 -1.64 5.62
N PHE A 86 0.80 -1.69 5.18
CA PHE A 86 -0.30 -2.28 5.93
C PHE A 86 -0.01 -3.74 6.29
N TYR A 87 0.40 -4.56 5.32
CA TYR A 87 0.69 -5.98 5.53
C TYR A 87 1.77 -6.19 6.60
N LEU A 88 2.88 -5.45 6.54
CA LEU A 88 3.98 -5.56 7.49
C LEU A 88 3.61 -5.02 8.87
N LEU A 89 3.00 -3.83 8.94
CA LEU A 89 2.66 -3.18 10.20
C LEU A 89 1.55 -3.93 10.95
N SER A 90 0.57 -4.46 10.23
CA SER A 90 -0.48 -5.29 10.83
C SER A 90 0.04 -6.67 11.22
N ARG A 91 1.19 -7.11 10.70
CA ARG A 91 1.67 -8.50 10.78
C ARG A 91 0.61 -9.47 10.23
N TYR A 92 0.07 -9.11 9.06
CA TYR A 92 -1.07 -9.77 8.45
C TYR A 92 -0.93 -11.31 8.38
N GLU A 93 0.29 -11.79 8.11
CA GLU A 93 0.67 -13.21 8.09
C GLU A 93 0.33 -13.98 9.37
N GLU A 94 0.39 -13.34 10.55
CA GLU A 94 0.08 -13.99 11.83
C GLU A 94 -1.42 -14.28 12.00
N TYR A 95 -2.27 -13.65 11.19
CA TYR A 95 -3.72 -13.86 11.24
C TYR A 95 -4.17 -14.95 10.26
N LEU A 96 -3.33 -15.34 9.31
CA LEU A 96 -3.59 -16.47 8.41
C LEU A 96 -3.27 -17.81 9.10
N PRO A 97 -3.84 -18.94 8.62
CA PRO A 97 -3.46 -20.26 9.12
C PRO A 97 -1.96 -20.49 8.96
N HIS A 98 -1.24 -20.64 10.08
CA HIS A 98 0.22 -20.79 10.10
C HIS A 98 0.66 -21.80 11.16
N VAL A 99 1.90 -22.27 11.02
CA VAL A 99 2.55 -23.13 12.03
C VAL A 99 3.21 -22.24 13.06
N LYS A 100 2.83 -22.45 14.32
CA LYS A 100 3.42 -21.74 15.45
C LYS A 100 4.72 -22.41 15.89
N ASP A 101 5.66 -21.62 16.37
CA ASP A 101 6.86 -22.11 17.02
C ASP A 101 6.55 -22.75 18.39
N GLU A 102 7.58 -23.26 19.06
CA GLU A 102 7.47 -23.89 20.38
C GLU A 102 6.89 -22.96 21.48
N TYR A 103 6.86 -21.65 21.22
CA TYR A 103 6.35 -20.62 22.12
C TYR A 103 4.97 -20.10 21.68
N GLY A 104 4.36 -20.68 20.65
CA GLY A 104 3.05 -20.29 20.15
C GLY A 104 3.06 -19.04 19.25
N ARG A 105 4.23 -18.61 18.77
CA ARG A 105 4.43 -17.41 17.94
C ARG A 105 4.52 -17.77 16.46
N PHE A 106 4.34 -16.79 15.59
CA PHE A 106 4.65 -16.95 14.19
C PHE A 106 6.15 -17.16 13.99
N THR A 107 6.52 -18.08 13.10
CA THR A 107 7.91 -18.49 12.92
C THR A 107 8.66 -17.44 12.10
N ALA A 108 9.81 -16.96 12.59
CA ALA A 108 10.61 -15.93 11.90
C ALA A 108 11.03 -16.33 10.47
N THR A 109 11.24 -17.62 10.21
CA THR A 109 11.59 -18.12 8.87
C THR A 109 10.45 -18.04 7.85
N GLN A 110 9.21 -17.87 8.32
CA GLN A 110 8.04 -17.66 7.47
C GLN A 110 7.72 -16.17 7.29
N SER A 111 8.40 -15.29 8.03
CA SER A 111 8.15 -13.85 7.97
C SER A 111 8.80 -13.23 6.75
N LEU A 112 8.10 -12.27 6.16
CA LEU A 112 8.62 -11.47 5.04
C LEU A 112 9.57 -10.34 5.48
N ALA A 113 9.70 -10.06 6.78
CA ALA A 113 10.51 -8.97 7.33
C ALA A 113 11.37 -9.40 8.53
#